data_AF-A0A2E2RH48-F1
#
_entry.id   AF-A0A2E2RH48-F1
#
_cell.length_a   1.000
_cell.length_b   1.000
_cell.length_c   1.000
_cell.angle_alpha   90.00
_cell.angle_beta   90.00
_cell.angle_gamma   90.00
#
_symmetry.space_group_name_H-M   'P 1'
#
loop_
_entity.id
_entity.type
_entity.pdbx_description
1 polymer ?
#
loop_
_entity_poly.entity_id
_entity_poly.type
_entity_poly.pdbx_seq_one_letter_code
_entity_poly.pdbx_strand_id
1 'polypeptide(L)'
;MDCKRALEESDGDIAKAEAILNKKGLASAAKKAGRSTSEGLVVSYIHTGGRVGSMIELNCETDFVARTDEFEVLGRNVAMQIAAMSPRFVDRDSVPEDAEEVKDEELLLEQEYIRDSSMKIADLVTDSIGKLGENIHIRRFSRFELGG
;
A
#
# COMPACT_ATOMS: atom_id res chain seq x y z
N MET A 1 14.85 8.15 16.20
CA MET A 1 15.05 9.56 16.62
C MET A 1 14.27 10.55 15.75
N ASP A 2 13.50 10.09 14.75
CA ASP A 2 12.80 10.97 13.81
C ASP A 2 11.67 11.78 14.43
N CYS A 3 10.87 11.20 15.32
CA CYS A 3 9.81 11.94 16.02
C CYS A 3 10.35 13.09 16.85
N LYS A 4 11.46 12.85 17.58
CA LYS A 4 12.14 13.90 18.36
C LYS A 4 12.62 15.03 17.45
N ARG A 5 13.30 14.71 16.35
CA ARG A 5 13.77 15.71 15.37
C ARG A 5 12.62 16.48 14.73
N ALA A 6 11.53 15.80 14.37
CA ALA A 6 10.37 16.45 13.77
C ALA A 6 9.72 17.43 14.75
N LEU A 7 9.62 17.08 16.04
CA LEU A 7 9.12 17.96 17.10
C LEU A 7 10.07 19.14 17.36
N GLU A 8 11.39 18.92 17.32
CA GLU A 8 12.37 19.99 17.45
C GLU A 8 12.32 20.95 16.24
N GLU A 9 12.22 20.42 15.03
CA GLU A 9 12.09 21.19 13.78
C GLU A 9 10.74 21.94 13.68
N SER A 10 9.72 21.48 14.41
CA SER A 10 8.38 22.10 14.43
C SER A 10 8.10 22.95 15.66
N ASP A 11 9.10 23.18 16.52
CA ASP A 11 8.93 23.88 17.81
C ASP A 11 7.79 23.29 18.67
N GLY A 12 7.61 21.96 18.62
CA GLY A 12 6.57 21.23 19.35
C GLY A 12 5.19 21.26 18.70
N ASP A 13 5.02 21.90 17.55
CA ASP A 13 3.78 21.87 16.76
C ASP A 13 3.58 20.47 16.17
N ILE A 14 2.58 19.73 16.68
CA ILE A 14 2.31 18.35 16.31
C ILE A 14 1.92 18.23 14.83
N ALA A 15 1.05 19.11 14.33
CA ALA A 15 0.58 19.04 12.95
C ALA A 15 1.73 19.27 11.96
N LYS A 16 2.62 20.22 12.27
CA LYS A 16 3.84 20.43 11.47
C LYS A 16 4.83 19.27 11.60
N ALA A 17 4.98 18.68 12.79
CA ALA A 17 5.82 17.51 12.98
C ALA A 17 5.33 16.31 12.14
N GLU A 18 4.02 16.07 12.11
CA GLU A 18 3.40 15.05 11.25
C GLU A 18 3.68 15.32 9.77
N ALA A 19 3.50 16.56 9.30
CA ALA A 19 3.82 16.92 7.92
C ALA A 19 5.31 16.69 7.57
N ILE A 20 6.22 16.98 8.50
CA ILE A 20 7.66 16.71 8.36
C ILE A 20 7.91 15.19 8.27
N LEU A 21 7.26 14.40 9.13
CA LEU A 21 7.39 12.95 9.13
C LEU A 21 6.84 12.33 7.85
N ASN A 22 5.69 12.77 7.35
CA ASN A 22 5.11 12.30 6.09
C ASN A 22 6.05 12.60 4.91
N LYS A 23 6.60 13.82 4.84
CA LYS A 23 7.58 14.18 3.81
C LYS A 23 8.86 13.34 3.90
N LYS A 24 9.35 13.06 5.12
CA LYS A 24 10.48 12.15 5.34
C LYS A 24 10.13 10.71 4.96
N GLY A 25 8.91 10.26 5.21
CA GLY A 25 8.36 8.96 4.78
C GLY A 25 8.41 8.79 3.27
N LEU A 26 7.89 9.76 2.51
CA LEU A 26 7.96 9.80 1.04
C LEU A 26 9.40 9.71 0.52
N ALA A 27 10.31 10.51 1.08
CA ALA A 27 11.73 10.45 0.70
C ALA A 27 12.38 9.10 1.05
N SER A 28 12.01 8.53 2.19
CA SER A 28 12.46 7.23 2.68
C SER A 28 12.01 6.10 1.76
N ALA A 29 10.76 6.15 1.26
CA ALA A 29 10.21 5.20 0.32
C ALA A 29 10.86 5.32 -1.06
N ALA A 30 10.99 6.53 -1.60
CA ALA A 30 11.66 6.78 -2.87
C ALA A 30 13.11 6.24 -2.89
N LYS A 31 13.86 6.39 -1.79
CA LYS A 31 15.22 5.84 -1.65
C LYS A 31 15.26 4.31 -1.64
N LYS A 32 14.17 3.65 -1.25
CA LYS A 32 14.07 2.19 -1.12
C LYS A 32 13.43 1.50 -2.32
N ALA A 33 12.72 2.24 -3.19
CA ALA A 33 11.98 1.68 -4.32
C ALA A 33 12.79 0.74 -5.23
N GLY A 34 14.10 1.00 -5.41
CA GLY A 34 14.99 0.16 -6.22
C GLY A 34 15.58 -1.07 -5.50
N ARG A 35 15.23 -1.33 -4.24
CA ARG A 35 15.71 -2.49 -3.49
C ARG A 35 14.91 -3.73 -3.85
N SER A 36 15.59 -4.87 -3.95
CA SER A 36 14.95 -6.17 -4.22
C SER A 36 14.02 -6.57 -3.08
N THR A 37 12.83 -7.05 -3.43
CA THR A 37 11.81 -7.53 -2.50
C THR A 37 11.41 -8.97 -2.87
N SER A 38 12.13 -9.95 -2.32
CA SER A 38 11.90 -11.39 -2.60
C SER A 38 11.10 -12.11 -1.53
N GLU A 39 10.91 -11.48 -0.37
CA GLU A 39 10.12 -12.01 0.75
C GLU A 39 8.74 -11.36 0.77
N GLY A 40 7.83 -11.83 1.63
CA GLY A 40 6.50 -11.25 1.77
C GLY A 40 5.39 -12.25 2.09
N LEU A 41 4.15 -11.88 1.78
CA LEU A 41 2.96 -12.67 2.05
C LEU A 41 2.02 -12.71 0.85
N VAL A 42 1.35 -13.85 0.69
CA VAL A 42 0.11 -13.95 -0.09
C VAL A 42 -1.06 -13.82 0.87
N VAL A 43 -1.86 -12.77 0.71
CA VAL A 43 -2.99 -12.48 1.60
C VAL A 43 -4.29 -12.59 0.81
N SER A 44 -5.26 -13.31 1.36
CA SER A 44 -6.61 -13.40 0.79
C SER A 44 -7.63 -12.70 1.67
N TYR A 45 -8.62 -12.07 1.04
CA TYR A 45 -9.80 -11.55 1.69
C TYR A 45 -11.05 -12.12 1.02
N ILE A 46 -11.96 -12.69 1.81
CA ILE A 46 -13.25 -13.18 1.34
C ILE A 46 -14.33 -12.33 1.99
N HIS A 47 -15.09 -11.61 1.18
CA HIS A 47 -16.16 -10.76 1.68
C HIS A 47 -17.31 -11.60 2.25
N THR A 48 -18.08 -11.02 3.17
CA THR A 48 -19.21 -11.68 3.82
C THR A 48 -20.17 -12.27 2.78
N GLY A 49 -20.56 -13.54 2.98
CA GLY A 49 -21.38 -14.29 2.02
C GLY A 49 -20.60 -14.98 0.90
N GLY A 50 -19.27 -14.83 0.82
CA GLY A 50 -18.41 -15.63 -0.06
C GLY A 50 -18.57 -15.34 -1.56
N ARG A 51 -19.26 -14.25 -1.93
CA ARG A 51 -19.53 -13.91 -3.34
C ARG A 51 -18.40 -13.12 -4.01
N VAL A 52 -17.58 -12.43 -3.23
CA VAL A 52 -16.43 -11.66 -3.70
C VAL A 52 -15.22 -12.09 -2.89
N GLY A 53 -14.12 -12.35 -3.57
CA GLY A 53 -12.84 -12.66 -2.97
C GLY A 53 -11.69 -11.97 -3.69
N SER A 54 -10.65 -11.62 -2.96
CA SER A 54 -9.42 -11.08 -3.51
C SER A 54 -8.21 -11.79 -2.92
N MET A 55 -7.13 -11.80 -3.69
CA MET A 55 -5.82 -12.30 -3.27
C MET A 55 -4.75 -11.32 -3.74
N ILE A 56 -3.78 -11.04 -2.90
CA ILE A 56 -2.66 -10.14 -3.18
C ILE A 56 -1.35 -10.82 -2.82
N GLU A 57 -0.34 -10.63 -3.66
CA GLU A 57 1.06 -10.88 -3.31
C GLU A 57 1.71 -9.55 -2.93
N LEU A 58 2.07 -9.42 -1.66
CA LEU A 58 2.71 -8.24 -1.09
C LEU A 58 4.15 -8.62 -0.72
N ASN A 59 5.13 -7.94 -1.32
CA ASN A 59 6.54 -8.22 -1.08
C ASN A 59 7.21 -7.19 -0.16
N CYS A 60 8.21 -7.67 0.58
CA CYS A 60 9.15 -6.88 1.37
C CYS A 60 10.59 -7.40 1.19
N GLU A 61 11.57 -6.80 1.87
CA GLU A 61 12.99 -7.17 1.73
C GLU A 61 13.31 -8.44 2.55
N THR A 62 12.73 -8.61 3.74
CA THR A 62 13.05 -9.74 4.65
C THR A 62 11.82 -10.48 5.18
N ASP A 63 12.01 -11.75 5.57
CA ASP A 63 10.95 -12.57 6.19
C ASP A 63 10.60 -12.09 7.61
N PHE A 64 11.49 -11.32 8.25
CA PHE A 64 11.24 -10.70 9.55
C PHE A 64 10.12 -9.66 9.45
N VAL A 65 10.17 -8.77 8.45
CA VAL A 65 9.09 -7.79 8.22
C VAL A 65 7.82 -8.47 7.74
N ALA A 66 7.93 -9.52 6.92
CA ALA A 66 6.76 -10.26 6.44
C ALA A 66 5.90 -10.87 7.58
N ARG A 67 6.47 -11.08 8.77
CA ARG A 67 5.80 -11.67 9.94
C ARG A 67 5.35 -10.66 10.99
N THR A 68 5.45 -9.36 10.72
CA THR A 68 4.95 -8.33 11.65
C THR A 68 3.46 -8.11 11.51
N ASP A 69 2.80 -7.75 12.61
CA ASP A 69 1.38 -7.42 12.62
C ASP A 69 1.07 -6.26 11.66
N GLU A 70 1.96 -5.27 11.59
CA GLU A 70 1.80 -4.13 10.69
C GLU A 70 1.80 -4.54 9.21
N PHE A 71 2.68 -5.46 8.80
CA PHE A 71 2.74 -5.94 7.42
C PHE A 71 1.53 -6.81 7.07
N GLU A 72 1.11 -7.69 8.00
CA GLU A 72 -0.11 -8.47 7.84
C GLU A 72 -1.36 -7.60 7.72
N VAL A 73 -1.47 -6.56 8.55
CA VAL A 73 -2.59 -5.62 8.53
C VAL A 73 -2.62 -4.86 7.20
N LEU A 74 -1.47 -4.40 6.70
CA LEU A 74 -1.38 -3.78 5.37
C LEU A 74 -1.93 -4.72 4.29
N GLY A 75 -1.45 -5.96 4.23
CA GLY A 75 -1.90 -6.94 3.23
C GLY A 75 -3.41 -7.20 3.29
N ARG A 76 -4.00 -7.32 4.50
CA ARG A 76 -5.44 -7.49 4.68
C ARG A 76 -6.24 -6.27 4.25
N ASN A 77 -5.76 -5.07 4.57
CA ASN A 77 -6.41 -3.82 4.18
C ASN A 77 -6.42 -3.63 2.66
N VAL A 78 -5.30 -3.92 1.99
CA VAL A 78 -5.21 -3.84 0.54
C VAL A 78 -6.05 -4.94 -0.13
N ALA A 79 -6.07 -6.16 0.42
CA ALA A 79 -6.96 -7.20 -0.10
C ALA A 79 -8.45 -6.78 -0.01
N MET A 80 -8.86 -6.18 1.11
CA MET A 80 -10.21 -5.63 1.27
C MET A 80 -10.51 -4.50 0.28
N GLN A 81 -9.55 -3.59 0.07
CA GLN A 81 -9.64 -2.55 -0.97
C GLN A 81 -9.92 -3.16 -2.34
N ILE A 82 -9.12 -4.15 -2.76
CA ILE A 82 -9.28 -4.80 -4.07
C ILE A 82 -10.66 -5.41 -4.22
N ALA A 83 -11.15 -6.11 -3.17
CA ALA A 83 -12.48 -6.71 -3.21
C ALA A 83 -13.60 -5.66 -3.39
N ALA A 84 -13.47 -4.52 -2.71
CA ALA A 84 -14.47 -3.45 -2.71
C ALA A 84 -14.44 -2.59 -3.99
N MET A 85 -13.25 -2.22 -4.46
CA MET A 85 -13.06 -1.18 -5.47
C MET A 85 -12.72 -1.71 -6.87
N SER A 86 -12.57 -3.03 -7.02
CA SER A 86 -12.39 -3.70 -8.32
C SER A 86 -11.32 -3.07 -9.24
N PRO A 87 -10.11 -2.72 -8.75
CA PRO A 87 -9.04 -2.25 -9.63
C PRO A 87 -8.69 -3.33 -10.66
N ARG A 88 -8.19 -2.90 -11.82
CA ARG A 88 -7.74 -3.79 -12.90
C ARG A 88 -6.22 -3.95 -12.91
N PHE A 89 -5.50 -2.90 -12.52
CA PHE A 89 -4.05 -2.85 -12.56
C PHE A 89 -3.50 -2.36 -11.21
N VAL A 90 -2.23 -2.63 -10.93
CA VAL A 90 -1.58 -2.15 -9.69
C VAL A 90 -1.35 -0.65 -9.81
N ASP A 91 -0.68 -0.26 -10.90
CA ASP A 91 -0.25 1.09 -11.23
C ASP A 91 -0.20 1.27 -12.76
N ARG A 92 0.22 2.46 -13.20
CA ARG A 92 0.34 2.79 -14.63
C ARG A 92 1.36 1.93 -15.37
N ASP A 93 2.42 1.49 -14.70
CA ASP A 93 3.48 0.69 -15.30
C ASP A 93 3.02 -0.76 -15.56
N SER A 94 2.01 -1.22 -14.82
CA SER A 94 1.38 -2.53 -15.01
C SER A 94 0.30 -2.56 -16.11
N VAL A 95 0.01 -1.44 -16.76
CA VAL A 95 -0.98 -1.35 -17.85
C VAL A 95 -0.35 -1.84 -19.17
N PRO A 96 -0.94 -2.81 -19.87
CA PRO A 96 -0.50 -3.23 -21.20
C PRO A 96 -0.52 -2.08 -22.21
N GLU A 97 0.46 -2.02 -23.12
CA GLU A 97 0.56 -0.96 -24.14
C GLU A 97 -0.66 -0.91 -25.10
N ASP A 98 -1.35 -2.03 -25.26
CA ASP A 98 -2.54 -2.19 -26.11
C ASP A 98 -3.86 -1.96 -25.36
N ALA A 99 -3.81 -1.62 -24.06
CA ALA A 99 -5.01 -1.31 -23.31
C ALA A 99 -5.65 0.00 -23.78
N GLU A 100 -6.98 0.07 -23.71
CA GLU A 100 -7.73 1.32 -23.84
C GLU A 100 -7.38 2.29 -22.71
N GLU A 101 -7.86 3.53 -22.80
CA GLU A 101 -7.64 4.56 -21.79
C GLU A 101 -8.05 4.07 -20.38
N VAL A 102 -7.06 3.94 -19.50
CA VAL A 102 -7.23 3.49 -18.11
C VAL A 102 -7.40 4.70 -17.20
N LYS A 103 -8.49 4.71 -16.43
CA LYS A 103 -8.75 5.77 -15.43
C LYS A 103 -8.03 5.46 -14.13
N ASP A 104 -7.77 6.49 -13.33
CA ASP A 104 -7.12 6.35 -12.01
C ASP A 104 -7.91 5.41 -11.08
N GLU A 105 -9.25 5.35 -11.19
CA GLU A 105 -10.10 4.42 -10.43
C GLU A 105 -9.81 2.94 -10.76
N GLU A 106 -9.22 2.63 -11.91
CA GLU A 106 -8.86 1.28 -12.32
C GLU A 106 -7.45 0.87 -11.86
N LEU A 107 -6.69 1.80 -11.28
CA LEU A 107 -5.33 1.62 -10.78
C LEU A 107 -5.34 1.55 -9.25
N LEU A 108 -4.99 0.40 -8.68
CA LEU A 108 -5.05 0.18 -7.22
C LEU A 108 -4.33 1.27 -6.42
N LEU A 109 -3.12 1.66 -6.83
CA LEU A 109 -2.32 2.66 -6.11
C LEU A 109 -2.94 4.07 -6.14
N GLU A 110 -3.74 4.40 -7.14
CA GLU A 110 -4.36 5.72 -7.30
C GLU A 110 -5.72 5.84 -6.60
N GLN A 111 -6.32 4.72 -6.21
CA GLN A 111 -7.60 4.70 -5.51
C GLN A 111 -7.51 5.33 -4.12
N GLU A 112 -8.57 6.05 -3.73
CA GLU A 112 -8.80 6.44 -2.34
C GLU A 112 -8.94 5.21 -1.46
N TYR A 113 -8.35 5.27 -0.26
CA TYR A 113 -8.42 4.16 0.67
C TYR A 113 -9.81 4.09 1.32
N ILE A 114 -10.50 2.95 1.19
CA ILE A 114 -11.89 2.79 1.67
C ILE A 114 -12.09 3.02 3.18
N ARG A 115 -11.02 2.97 3.99
CA ARG A 115 -11.11 3.26 5.44
C ARG A 115 -10.72 4.69 5.80
N ASP A 116 -10.05 5.38 4.91
CA ASP A 116 -9.63 6.77 5.08
C ASP A 116 -9.50 7.43 3.70
N SER A 117 -10.57 8.11 3.29
CA SER A 117 -10.63 8.78 1.99
C SER A 117 -9.73 10.02 1.91
N SER A 118 -9.02 10.39 2.99
CA SER A 118 -8.04 11.47 2.95
C SER A 118 -6.71 11.07 2.30
N MET A 119 -6.52 9.76 2.03
CA MET A 119 -5.29 9.22 1.46
C MET A 119 -5.57 8.17 0.38
N LYS A 120 -4.57 7.96 -0.49
CA LYS A 120 -4.58 6.90 -1.48
C LYS A 120 -3.93 5.62 -0.95
N ILE A 121 -4.10 4.52 -1.69
CA ILE A 121 -3.37 3.27 -1.38
C ILE A 121 -1.85 3.44 -1.52
N ALA A 122 -1.38 4.25 -2.47
CA ALA A 122 0.04 4.59 -2.58
C ALA A 122 0.61 5.23 -1.29
N ASP A 123 -0.17 6.10 -0.65
CA ASP A 123 0.21 6.74 0.60
C ASP A 123 0.27 5.72 1.75
N LEU A 124 -0.71 4.80 1.81
CA LEU A 124 -0.76 3.75 2.83
C LEU A 124 0.47 2.82 2.75
N VAL A 125 0.88 2.46 1.53
CA VAL A 125 2.09 1.67 1.29
C VAL A 125 3.34 2.47 1.67
N THR A 126 3.41 3.75 1.27
CA THR A 126 4.52 4.65 1.60
C THR A 126 4.70 4.81 3.11
N ASP A 127 3.62 5.00 3.84
CA ASP A 127 3.64 5.11 5.30
C ASP A 127 4.13 3.82 5.94
N SER A 128 3.73 2.68 5.40
CA SER A 128 4.20 1.37 5.86
C SER A 128 5.70 1.18 5.61
N ILE A 129 6.21 1.62 4.46
CA ILE A 129 7.66 1.65 4.18
C ILE A 129 8.40 2.55 5.18
N GLY A 130 7.82 3.71 5.52
CA GLY A 130 8.36 4.63 6.51
C GLY A 130 8.47 4.00 7.90
N LYS A 131 7.43 3.27 8.31
CA LYS A 131 7.33 2.60 9.63
C LYS A 131 8.22 1.36 9.73
N LEU A 132 8.20 0.51 8.71
CA LEU A 132 8.88 -0.79 8.72
C LEU A 132 10.33 -0.71 8.25
N GLY A 133 10.70 0.35 7.53
CA GLY A 133 12.09 0.58 7.12
C GLY A 133 12.56 -0.30 5.97
N GLU A 134 11.67 -1.01 5.30
CA GLU A 134 11.94 -1.84 4.12
C GLU A 134 11.16 -1.34 2.90
N ASN A 135 11.67 -1.63 1.71
CA ASN A 135 10.88 -1.52 0.50
C ASN A 135 9.67 -2.47 0.57
N ILE A 136 8.51 -1.98 0.18
CA ILE A 136 7.26 -2.77 0.14
C ILE A 136 6.62 -2.51 -1.22
N HIS A 137 6.22 -3.58 -1.90
CA HIS A 137 5.61 -3.47 -3.21
C HIS A 137 4.46 -4.48 -3.39
N ILE A 138 3.39 -4.02 -4.01
CA ILE A 138 2.25 -4.86 -4.41
C ILE A 138 2.61 -5.49 -5.75
N ARG A 139 2.93 -6.79 -5.75
CA ARG A 139 3.43 -7.44 -6.95
C ARG A 139 2.35 -7.77 -7.96
N ARG A 140 1.23 -8.27 -7.45
CA ARG A 140 0.05 -8.65 -8.24
C ARG A 140 -1.13 -8.89 -7.31
N PHE A 141 -2.31 -8.87 -7.89
CA PHE A 141 -3.52 -9.31 -7.22
C PHE A 141 -4.44 -10.07 -8.17
N SER A 142 -5.46 -10.69 -7.60
CA SER A 142 -6.58 -11.27 -8.33
C SER A 142 -7.85 -11.00 -7.55
N ARG A 143 -8.93 -10.74 -8.27
CA ARG A 143 -10.27 -10.56 -7.71
C ARG A 143 -11.22 -11.50 -8.43
N PHE A 144 -12.07 -12.16 -7.66
CA PHE A 144 -13.13 -13.03 -8.15
C PHE A 144 -14.46 -12.55 -7.62
N GLU A 145 -15.47 -12.56 -8.48
CA GLU A 145 -16.84 -12.24 -8.13
C GLU A 145 -17.78 -13.26 -8.75
N LEU A 146 -18.73 -13.77 -7.96
CA LEU A 146 -19.71 -14.74 -8.42
C LEU A 146 -20.62 -14.13 -9.49
N GLY A 147 -20.42 -14.56 -10.73
CA GLY A 147 -21.18 -14.08 -11.90
C GLY A 147 -20.69 -12.76 -12.48
N GLY A 148 -19.49 -12.32 -12.09
CA GLY A 148 -18.79 -11.17 -12.69
C GLY A 148 -17.93 -11.55 -13.89
#